data_AF-A0A2E1Q703-F1
#
_entry.id   AF-A0A2E1Q703-F1
#
_cell.length_a   1.000
_cell.length_b   1.000
_cell.length_c   1.000
_cell.angle_alpha   90.00
_cell.angle_beta   90.00
_cell.angle_gamma   90.00
#
_symmetry.space_group_name_H-M   'P 1'
#
loop_
_entity.id
_entity.type
_entity.pdbx_description
1 polymer ?
#
loop_
_entity_poly.entity_id
_entity_poly.type
_entity_poly.pdbx_seq_one_letter_code
_entity_poly.pdbx_strand_id
1 'polypeptide(L)'
;MFEGLSDRLTETLKKVRGKSKITEDNIKDSLKEIRQSLLEADVNFKVVKSLLDRVKEKALGAEVLKSLDPGQQFVQIFHEELKSTLGSEKVDLDVRSKPSVLLLVGLQGVGKTTTAAKLSLYVRSKLKKKPGLVPADIYRPAAIEQLQTLAKQNNIPVFDTQVGQGVDDIVQKAKAWAEAEMIDVVIIDTAGRLQIDDALMSELENIKSSWTPNEVLLVADAMLGQQSVEVAQGFNDRLGLTGLILTKVDGDARGGAALSIKDVTGVPIKFLGVGEKADNLEVFHPDRLAGRILDMGDVLSLVERAQEVIDEKEAKASARKIAKNQFTFEDFLKQIQMMRKMGGFESILKMLPGMGQAMKQMKNMAPPEKEIKKIEAIIHSMTRQERDNHKILNGSRRLRIAKGSGTEVKDVNKLVQRFEQSQKMMSQMMKMGMGRGGGRGGFPGMF
;
A
#
# COMPACT_ATOMS: atom_id res chain seq x y z
N MET A 1 13.96 -5.63 -4.23
CA MET A 1 14.23 -4.28 -4.82
C MET A 1 14.35 -3.19 -3.77
N PHE A 2 13.33 -2.96 -2.93
CA PHE A 2 13.46 -2.15 -1.71
C PHE A 2 14.07 -2.94 -0.54
N GLU A 3 14.12 -4.27 -0.62
CA GLU A 3 14.55 -5.19 0.46
C GLU A 3 15.90 -4.80 1.10
N GLY A 4 16.92 -4.40 0.34
CA GLY A 4 18.21 -4.00 0.93
C GLY A 4 18.14 -2.73 1.79
N LEU A 5 17.28 -1.78 1.40
CA LEU A 5 16.97 -0.60 2.20
C LEU A 5 16.05 -1.00 3.38
N SER A 6 15.00 -1.76 3.12
CA SER A 6 14.03 -2.20 4.12
C SER A 6 14.66 -3.03 5.24
N ASP A 7 15.57 -3.96 4.92
CA ASP A 7 16.26 -4.83 5.88
C ASP A 7 17.14 -4.02 6.82
N ARG A 8 17.92 -3.09 6.26
CA ARG A 8 18.79 -2.20 7.04
C ARG A 8 17.97 -1.25 7.90
N LEU A 9 16.93 -0.64 7.34
CA LEU A 9 16.00 0.19 8.11
C LEU A 9 15.39 -0.64 9.25
N THR A 10 14.90 -1.84 8.97
CA THR A 10 14.31 -2.73 9.98
C THR A 10 15.30 -3.12 11.08
N GLU A 11 16.56 -3.41 10.73
CA GLU A 11 17.62 -3.71 11.69
C GLU A 11 17.95 -2.49 12.56
N THR A 12 18.08 -1.31 11.96
CA THR A 12 18.31 -0.06 12.66
C THR A 12 17.13 0.30 13.59
N LEU A 13 15.90 0.02 13.16
CA LEU A 13 14.68 0.24 13.93
C LEU A 13 14.55 -0.75 15.11
N LYS A 14 15.06 -1.99 14.98
CA LYS A 14 15.16 -2.95 16.10
C LYS A 14 16.07 -2.46 17.22
N LYS A 15 17.12 -1.67 16.93
CA LYS A 15 18.04 -1.12 17.96
C LYS A 15 17.36 -0.12 18.90
N VAL A 16 16.29 0.54 18.44
CA VAL A 16 15.46 1.46 19.25
C VAL A 16 14.46 0.70 20.13
N ARG A 17 14.14 -0.55 19.75
CA ARG A 17 13.17 -1.42 20.44
C ARG A 17 13.69 -1.83 21.82
N GLY A 18 12.87 -1.68 22.86
CA GLY A 18 13.24 -2.01 24.24
C GLY A 18 13.80 -0.86 25.09
N LYS A 19 13.90 0.35 24.54
CA LYS A 19 14.14 1.58 25.34
C LYS A 19 12.81 2.07 25.95
N SER A 20 12.86 2.62 27.15
CA SER A 20 11.67 3.16 27.84
C SER A 20 11.20 4.52 27.30
N LYS A 21 12.09 5.26 26.62
CA LYS A 21 11.80 6.57 26.01
C LYS A 21 12.71 6.81 24.82
N ILE A 22 12.19 7.54 23.83
CA ILE A 22 12.98 8.12 22.74
C ILE A 22 13.78 9.32 23.30
N THR A 23 15.10 9.27 23.17
CA THR A 23 16.01 10.38 23.51
C THR A 23 16.93 10.66 22.33
N GLU A 24 17.51 11.86 22.29
CA GLU A 24 18.38 12.28 21.20
C GLU A 24 19.58 11.33 21.04
N ASP A 25 20.22 10.93 22.14
CA ASP A 25 21.34 9.99 22.12
C ASP A 25 20.93 8.60 21.61
N ASN A 26 19.74 8.11 21.98
CA ASN A 26 19.29 6.76 21.61
C ASN A 26 18.94 6.63 20.12
N ILE A 27 18.52 7.71 19.45
CA ILE A 27 18.15 7.69 18.03
C ILE A 27 19.25 8.20 17.10
N LYS A 28 20.29 8.83 17.64
CA LYS A 28 21.36 9.47 16.83
C LYS A 28 22.04 8.48 15.89
N ASP A 29 22.44 7.32 16.41
CA ASP A 29 23.11 6.29 15.62
C ASP A 29 22.13 5.68 14.59
N SER A 30 20.88 5.47 14.98
CA SER A 30 19.83 5.01 14.07
C SER A 30 19.60 5.99 12.92
N LEU A 31 19.48 7.29 13.20
CA LEU A 31 19.33 8.32 12.16
C LEU A 31 20.55 8.37 11.23
N LYS A 32 21.76 8.10 11.74
CA LYS A 32 22.98 8.05 10.92
C LYS A 32 22.98 6.85 9.97
N GLU A 33 22.58 5.67 10.44
CA GLU A 33 22.46 4.46 9.61
C GLU A 33 21.34 4.60 8.55
N ILE A 34 20.19 5.17 8.94
CA ILE A 34 19.09 5.48 8.01
C ILE A 34 19.59 6.47 6.95
N ARG A 35 20.31 7.53 7.33
CA ARG A 35 20.90 8.50 6.39
C ARG A 35 21.78 7.81 5.37
N GLN A 36 22.71 6.97 5.82
CA GLN A 36 23.62 6.25 4.94
C GLN A 36 22.84 5.34 3.97
N SER A 37 21.85 4.61 4.46
CA SER A 37 21.04 3.71 3.63
C SER A 37 20.23 4.48 2.58
N LEU A 38 19.67 5.64 2.91
CA LEU A 38 18.95 6.49 1.95
C LEU A 38 19.88 7.10 0.90
N LEU A 39 21.09 7.52 1.29
CA LEU A 39 22.08 8.05 0.34
C LEU A 39 22.62 6.96 -0.59
N GLU A 40 22.85 5.75 -0.06
CA GLU A 40 23.16 4.58 -0.89
C GLU A 40 21.99 4.22 -1.81
N ALA A 41 20.75 4.54 -1.44
CA ALA A 41 19.58 4.43 -2.31
C ALA A 41 19.44 5.56 -3.36
N ASP A 42 20.50 6.35 -3.60
CA ASP A 42 20.54 7.49 -4.51
C ASP A 42 19.47 8.55 -4.23
N VAL A 43 19.01 8.65 -2.98
CA VAL A 43 18.15 9.76 -2.54
C VAL A 43 18.99 11.03 -2.48
N ASN A 44 18.41 12.16 -2.89
CA ASN A 44 19.07 13.46 -2.84
C ASN A 44 19.41 13.85 -1.37
N PHE A 45 20.64 14.31 -1.16
CA PHE A 45 21.14 14.65 0.19
C PHE A 45 20.26 15.68 0.92
N LYS A 46 19.75 16.70 0.22
CA LYS A 46 18.87 17.73 0.83
C LYS A 46 17.57 17.11 1.32
N VAL A 47 17.02 16.17 0.54
CA VAL A 47 15.77 15.46 0.84
C VAL A 47 15.98 14.50 2.02
N VAL A 48 17.09 13.75 2.05
CA VAL A 48 17.46 12.90 3.19
C VAL A 48 17.60 13.73 4.47
N LYS A 49 18.31 14.87 4.39
CA LYS A 49 18.49 15.75 5.54
C LYS A 49 17.15 16.28 6.05
N SER A 50 16.34 16.85 5.15
CA SER A 50 15.02 17.40 5.44
C SER A 50 14.09 16.36 6.08
N LEU A 51 14.05 15.14 5.52
CA LEU A 51 13.28 14.02 6.06
C LEU A 51 13.72 13.66 7.49
N LEU A 52 15.02 13.46 7.71
CA LEU A 52 15.54 13.03 9.01
C LEU A 52 15.41 14.10 10.08
N ASP A 53 15.50 15.38 9.72
CA ASP A 53 15.30 16.50 10.64
C ASP A 53 13.84 16.52 11.14
N ARG A 54 12.85 16.36 10.24
CA ARG A 54 11.43 16.24 10.63
C ARG A 54 11.14 15.00 11.49
N VAL A 55 11.73 13.86 11.13
CA VAL A 55 11.61 12.62 11.90
C VAL A 55 12.16 12.82 13.31
N LYS A 56 13.34 13.43 13.44
CA LYS A 56 13.97 13.71 14.73
C LYS A 56 13.11 14.64 15.59
N GLU A 57 12.62 15.74 15.02
CA GLU A 57 11.77 16.70 15.72
C GLU A 57 10.50 16.04 16.27
N LYS A 58 9.78 15.28 15.42
CA LYS A 58 8.57 14.55 15.83
C LYS A 58 8.87 13.45 16.83
N ALA A 59 9.97 12.73 16.68
CA ALA A 59 10.34 11.65 17.59
C ALA A 59 10.70 12.14 19.01
N LEU A 60 11.29 13.34 19.13
CA LEU A 60 11.61 13.96 20.42
C LEU A 60 10.42 14.69 21.05
N GLY A 61 9.54 15.27 20.22
CA GLY A 61 8.37 16.02 20.66
C GLY A 61 7.13 15.17 20.93
N ALA A 62 7.07 13.94 20.40
CA ALA A 62 5.93 13.07 20.65
C ALA A 62 5.93 12.58 22.10
N GLU A 63 4.86 12.87 22.85
CA GLU A 63 4.61 12.14 24.08
C GLU A 63 4.53 10.65 23.75
N VAL A 64 5.22 9.83 24.53
CA VAL A 64 5.12 8.38 24.39
C VAL A 64 3.68 8.01 24.73
N LEU A 65 2.89 7.69 23.70
CA LEU A 65 1.57 7.13 23.93
C LEU A 65 1.77 5.90 24.82
N LYS A 66 1.19 5.91 26.03
CA LYS A 66 1.42 4.89 27.07
C LYS A 66 1.15 3.45 26.61
N SER A 67 0.55 3.26 25.43
CA SER A 67 0.17 1.98 24.82
C SER A 67 1.13 1.45 23.75
N LEU A 68 2.12 2.22 23.28
CA LEU A 68 3.01 1.83 22.18
C LEU A 68 4.48 1.75 22.61
N ASP A 69 5.19 0.73 22.11
CA ASP A 69 6.63 0.61 22.28
C ASP A 69 7.34 1.78 21.55
N PRO A 70 8.32 2.46 22.17
CA PRO A 70 9.04 3.58 21.56
C PRO A 70 9.67 3.27 20.19
N GLY A 71 10.08 2.02 19.95
CA GLY A 71 10.55 1.58 18.63
C GLY A 71 9.44 1.63 17.59
N GLN A 72 8.24 1.11 17.91
CA GLN A 72 7.08 1.17 17.01
C GLN A 72 6.65 2.60 16.72
N GLN A 73 6.67 3.47 17.73
CA GLN A 73 6.35 4.89 17.56
C GLN A 73 7.35 5.58 16.62
N PHE A 74 8.64 5.33 16.78
CA PHE A 74 9.67 5.90 15.88
C PHE A 74 9.47 5.42 14.42
N VAL A 75 9.16 4.13 14.24
CA VAL A 75 8.88 3.58 12.91
C VAL A 75 7.65 4.24 12.28
N GLN A 76 6.57 4.43 13.06
CA GLN A 76 5.36 5.10 12.59
C GLN A 76 5.65 6.54 12.17
N ILE A 77 6.41 7.29 12.98
CA ILE A 77 6.82 8.66 12.64
C ILE A 77 7.60 8.65 11.33
N PHE A 78 8.55 7.74 11.17
CA PHE A 78 9.34 7.63 9.94
C PHE A 78 8.46 7.28 8.72
N HIS A 79 7.51 6.36 8.86
CA HIS A 79 6.55 6.02 7.81
C HIS A 79 5.68 7.21 7.40
N GLU A 80 5.10 7.93 8.36
CA GLU A 80 4.27 9.10 8.09
C GLU A 80 5.08 10.21 7.40
N GLU A 81 6.33 10.42 7.81
CA GLU A 81 7.21 11.38 7.16
C GLU A 81 7.62 10.96 5.74
N LEU A 82 7.90 9.67 5.52
CA LEU A 82 8.14 9.12 4.18
C LEU A 82 6.92 9.32 3.28
N LYS A 83 5.72 8.98 3.77
CA LYS A 83 4.45 9.17 3.06
C LYS A 83 4.24 10.65 2.74
N SER A 84 4.39 11.54 3.71
CA SER A 84 4.28 12.99 3.53
C SER A 84 5.22 13.51 2.43
N THR A 85 6.47 13.01 2.41
CA THR A 85 7.47 13.38 1.41
C THR A 85 7.11 12.87 0.01
N LEU A 86 6.52 11.67 -0.10
CA LEU A 86 6.04 11.09 -1.37
C LEU A 86 4.71 11.69 -1.85
N GLY A 87 3.96 12.34 -0.96
CA GLY A 87 2.63 12.89 -1.18
C GLY A 87 1.59 12.25 -0.26
N SER A 88 0.63 13.04 0.21
CA SER A 88 -0.39 12.57 1.16
C SER A 88 -1.39 11.60 0.54
N GLU A 89 -1.75 11.81 -0.73
CA GLU A 89 -2.83 11.07 -1.40
C GLU A 89 -2.50 10.76 -2.87
N LYS A 90 -3.22 9.77 -3.41
CA LYS A 90 -3.21 9.45 -4.82
C LYS A 90 -3.75 10.65 -5.62
N VAL A 91 -3.01 11.05 -6.66
CA VAL A 91 -3.45 12.08 -7.60
C VAL A 91 -3.94 11.43 -8.89
N ASP A 92 -5.21 11.64 -9.21
CA ASP A 92 -5.81 11.14 -10.45
C ASP A 92 -5.32 11.90 -11.69
N LEU A 93 -5.47 11.28 -12.85
CA LEU A 93 -5.21 11.88 -14.16
C LEU A 93 -6.37 12.84 -14.53
N ASP A 94 -6.06 14.09 -14.83
CA ASP A 94 -7.03 15.08 -15.28
C ASP A 94 -7.40 14.84 -16.74
N VAL A 95 -8.56 14.21 -16.93
CA VAL A 95 -9.16 14.00 -18.24
C VAL A 95 -10.55 14.64 -18.30
N ARG A 96 -10.75 15.83 -17.72
CA ARG A 96 -12.07 16.48 -17.69
C ARG A 96 -12.49 17.12 -19.02
N SER A 97 -11.54 17.53 -19.85
CA SER A 97 -11.80 18.15 -21.16
C SER A 97 -12.23 17.13 -22.23
N LYS A 98 -12.78 17.62 -23.35
CA LYS A 98 -13.13 16.80 -24.52
C LYS A 98 -12.65 17.47 -25.83
N PRO A 99 -11.66 16.90 -26.54
CA PRO A 99 -10.74 15.87 -26.05
C PRO A 99 -9.89 16.39 -24.88
N SER A 100 -9.53 15.51 -23.94
CA SER A 100 -8.46 15.80 -22.98
C SER A 100 -7.10 15.55 -23.61
N VAL A 101 -6.10 16.38 -23.31
CA VAL A 101 -4.79 16.28 -23.96
C VAL A 101 -3.71 16.01 -22.91
N LEU A 102 -2.94 14.95 -23.13
CA LEU A 102 -1.84 14.52 -22.28
C LEU A 102 -0.54 14.65 -23.08
N LEU A 103 0.34 15.56 -22.66
CA LEU A 103 1.63 15.79 -23.29
C LEU A 103 2.72 15.03 -22.52
N LEU A 104 3.36 14.04 -23.15
CA LEU A 104 4.46 13.29 -22.53
C LEU A 104 5.80 13.94 -22.86
N VAL A 105 6.56 14.30 -21.83
CA VAL A 105 7.89 14.92 -21.97
C VAL A 105 8.94 14.15 -21.18
N GLY A 106 10.22 14.42 -21.44
CA GLY A 106 11.34 13.82 -20.71
C GLY A 106 12.52 13.41 -21.59
N LEU A 107 13.60 12.98 -20.94
CA LEU A 107 14.86 12.64 -21.60
C LEU A 107 14.72 11.51 -22.64
N GLN A 108 15.74 11.37 -23.49
CA GLN A 108 15.83 10.25 -24.42
C GLN A 108 15.96 8.91 -23.66
N GLY A 109 15.31 7.85 -24.17
CA GLY A 109 15.47 6.50 -23.62
C GLY A 109 14.74 6.20 -22.30
N VAL A 110 14.03 7.16 -21.72
CA VAL A 110 13.26 6.98 -20.46
C VAL A 110 11.94 6.21 -20.63
N GLY A 111 11.56 5.88 -21.87
CA GLY A 111 10.38 5.06 -22.15
C GLY A 111 9.08 5.84 -22.42
N LYS A 112 9.15 7.06 -22.98
CA LYS A 112 7.97 7.87 -23.35
C LYS A 112 7.00 7.14 -24.29
N THR A 113 7.48 6.63 -25.42
CA THR A 113 6.67 5.90 -26.42
C THR A 113 5.97 4.67 -25.83
N THR A 114 6.69 3.87 -25.03
CA THR A 114 6.10 2.72 -24.33
C THR A 114 5.08 3.18 -23.29
N THR A 115 5.35 4.28 -22.59
CA THR A 115 4.42 4.88 -21.62
C THR A 115 3.16 5.41 -22.29
N ALA A 116 3.26 5.99 -23.49
CA ALA A 116 2.10 6.43 -24.27
C ALA A 116 1.15 5.27 -24.57
N ALA A 117 1.69 4.14 -25.03
CA ALA A 117 0.92 2.94 -25.30
C ALA A 117 0.25 2.40 -24.02
N LYS A 118 0.99 2.29 -22.92
CA LYS A 118 0.47 1.86 -21.61
C LYS A 118 -0.63 2.77 -21.07
N LEU A 119 -0.42 4.08 -21.17
CA LEU A 119 -1.37 5.08 -20.70
C LEU A 119 -2.67 5.03 -21.51
N SER A 120 -2.58 4.78 -22.82
CA SER A 120 -3.76 4.59 -23.67
C SER A 120 -4.59 3.38 -23.22
N LEU A 121 -3.94 2.27 -22.84
CA LEU A 121 -4.61 1.10 -22.29
C LEU A 121 -5.26 1.38 -20.93
N TYR A 122 -4.59 2.14 -20.06
CA TYR A 122 -5.16 2.58 -18.80
C TYR A 122 -6.43 3.43 -19.02
N VAL A 123 -6.36 4.43 -19.91
CA VAL A 123 -7.50 5.29 -20.27
C VAL A 123 -8.68 4.45 -20.78
N ARG A 124 -8.44 3.52 -21.70
CA ARG A 124 -9.48 2.65 -22.25
C ARG A 124 -10.08 1.71 -21.19
N SER A 125 -9.23 1.03 -20.43
CA SER A 125 -9.65 -0.06 -19.55
C SER A 125 -10.21 0.43 -18.21
N LYS A 126 -9.57 1.43 -17.60
CA LYS A 126 -9.90 1.96 -16.26
C LYS A 126 -10.80 3.18 -16.32
N LEU A 127 -10.55 4.12 -17.25
CA LEU A 127 -11.36 5.35 -17.35
C LEU A 127 -12.55 5.22 -18.32
N LYS A 128 -12.62 4.13 -19.09
CA LYS A 128 -13.70 3.85 -20.06
C LYS A 128 -13.87 4.96 -21.10
N LYS A 129 -12.76 5.59 -21.50
CA LYS A 129 -12.69 6.65 -22.52
C LYS A 129 -11.98 6.13 -23.77
N LYS A 130 -12.26 6.68 -24.95
CA LYS A 130 -11.57 6.37 -26.21
C LYS A 130 -10.23 7.12 -26.26
N PRO A 131 -9.06 6.45 -26.12
CA PRO A 131 -7.77 7.10 -26.29
C PRO A 131 -7.39 7.23 -27.77
N GLY A 132 -6.53 8.20 -28.08
CA GLY A 132 -5.85 8.33 -29.36
C GLY A 132 -4.38 8.72 -29.14
N LEU A 133 -3.49 8.19 -29.98
CA LEU A 133 -2.04 8.42 -29.90
C LEU A 133 -1.58 9.36 -31.02
N VAL A 134 -0.75 10.33 -30.68
CA VAL A 134 -0.15 11.26 -31.64
C VAL A 134 1.38 11.13 -31.56
N PRO A 135 2.02 10.54 -32.57
CA PRO A 135 3.47 10.48 -32.64
C PRO A 135 4.03 11.86 -33.05
N ALA A 136 4.69 12.54 -32.12
CA ALA A 136 5.35 13.83 -32.31
C ALA A 136 6.89 13.74 -32.15
N ASP A 137 7.46 12.54 -32.02
CA ASP A 137 8.89 12.30 -32.14
C ASP A 137 9.29 12.14 -33.61
N ILE A 138 9.48 13.28 -34.29
CA ILE A 138 9.90 13.33 -35.70
C ILE A 138 11.42 13.22 -35.90
N TYR A 139 12.18 13.28 -34.81
CA TYR A 139 13.64 13.35 -34.85
C TYR A 139 14.28 11.97 -34.75
N ARG A 140 13.65 11.05 -34.00
CA ARG A 140 14.19 9.71 -33.79
C ARG A 140 13.76 8.77 -34.92
N PRO A 141 14.70 8.05 -35.56
CA PRO A 141 14.38 7.04 -36.56
C PRO A 141 13.41 5.99 -36.03
N ALA A 142 12.39 5.66 -36.84
CA ALA A 142 11.35 4.67 -36.54
C ALA A 142 10.52 4.93 -35.27
N ALA A 143 10.58 6.11 -34.64
CA ALA A 143 9.76 6.40 -33.46
C ALA A 143 8.26 6.46 -33.78
N ILE A 144 7.90 7.06 -34.93
CA ILE A 144 6.53 7.07 -35.46
C ILE A 144 6.05 5.62 -35.68
N GLU A 145 6.82 4.82 -36.41
CA GLU A 145 6.52 3.41 -36.70
C GLU A 145 6.42 2.55 -35.43
N GLN A 146 7.28 2.81 -34.45
CA GLN A 146 7.25 2.15 -33.14
C GLN A 146 5.91 2.40 -32.44
N LEU A 147 5.47 3.67 -32.35
CA LEU A 147 4.21 4.01 -31.71
C LEU A 147 3.02 3.44 -32.49
N GLN A 148 3.03 3.52 -33.82
CA GLN A 148 2.00 2.94 -34.68
C GLN A 148 1.90 1.43 -34.50
N THR A 149 3.02 0.73 -34.38
CA THR A 149 3.06 -0.72 -34.12
C THR A 149 2.45 -1.05 -32.76
N LEU A 150 2.83 -0.32 -31.71
CA LEU A 150 2.25 -0.50 -30.37
C LEU A 150 0.75 -0.18 -30.36
N ALA A 151 0.32 0.86 -31.07
CA ALA A 151 -1.08 1.23 -31.20
C ALA A 151 -1.89 0.13 -31.90
N LYS A 152 -1.38 -0.40 -33.01
CA LYS A 152 -2.00 -1.49 -33.78
C LYS A 152 -2.12 -2.77 -32.96
N GLN A 153 -1.05 -3.18 -32.26
CA GLN A 153 -1.07 -4.35 -31.37
C GLN A 153 -2.15 -4.25 -30.30
N ASN A 154 -2.46 -3.02 -29.86
CA ASN A 154 -3.42 -2.75 -28.79
C ASN A 154 -4.78 -2.27 -29.30
N ASN A 155 -5.01 -2.19 -30.61
CA ASN A 155 -6.22 -1.62 -31.24
C ASN A 155 -6.54 -0.21 -30.72
N ILE A 156 -5.56 0.68 -30.74
CA ILE A 156 -5.68 2.09 -30.35
C ILE A 156 -5.56 2.96 -31.60
N PRO A 157 -6.48 3.92 -31.84
CA PRO A 157 -6.35 4.90 -32.91
C PRO A 157 -5.03 5.68 -32.80
N VAL A 158 -4.34 5.84 -33.91
CA VAL A 158 -3.09 6.61 -34.02
C VAL A 158 -3.21 7.62 -35.15
N PHE A 159 -2.77 8.85 -34.90
CA PHE A 159 -2.70 9.88 -35.91
C PHE A 159 -1.60 9.55 -36.94
N ASP A 160 -1.91 9.74 -38.22
CA ASP A 160 -0.99 9.46 -39.32
C ASP A 160 0.01 10.60 -39.51
N THR A 161 1.03 10.64 -38.64
CA THR A 161 2.16 11.57 -38.78
C THR A 161 3.06 11.13 -39.93
N GLN A 162 3.32 12.03 -40.87
CA GLN A 162 4.27 11.77 -41.95
C GLN A 162 5.67 12.28 -41.63
N VAL A 163 6.69 11.54 -42.09
CA VAL A 163 8.10 11.94 -41.95
C VAL A 163 8.34 13.28 -42.65
N GLY A 164 8.94 14.23 -41.96
CA GLY A 164 9.23 15.58 -42.48
C GLY A 164 8.16 16.63 -42.19
N GLN A 165 7.03 16.27 -41.55
CA GLN A 165 6.09 17.25 -41.01
C GLN A 165 6.67 17.96 -39.77
N GLY A 166 6.44 19.27 -39.66
CA GLY A 166 6.76 20.02 -38.46
C GLY A 166 5.84 19.68 -37.30
N VAL A 167 6.35 19.72 -36.06
CA VAL A 167 5.59 19.34 -34.87
C VAL A 167 4.32 20.17 -34.67
N ASP A 168 4.37 21.47 -35.00
CA ASP A 168 3.19 22.34 -34.91
C ASP A 168 2.06 21.93 -35.87
N ASP A 169 2.41 21.53 -37.10
CA ASP A 169 1.44 21.05 -38.11
C ASP A 169 0.82 19.71 -37.68
N ILE A 170 1.63 18.81 -37.11
CA ILE A 170 1.16 17.54 -36.54
C ILE A 170 0.12 17.81 -35.45
N VAL A 171 0.41 18.71 -34.51
CA VAL A 171 -0.48 19.04 -33.39
C VAL A 171 -1.79 19.66 -33.87
N GLN A 172 -1.74 20.59 -34.83
CA GLN A 172 -2.95 21.21 -35.38
C GLN A 172 -3.85 20.20 -36.11
N LYS A 173 -3.26 19.34 -36.96
CA LYS A 173 -4.01 18.30 -37.67
C LYS A 173 -4.53 17.21 -36.73
N ALA A 174 -3.76 16.85 -35.72
CA ALA A 174 -4.16 15.88 -34.70
C ALA A 174 -5.38 16.35 -33.91
N LYS A 175 -5.55 17.66 -33.70
CA LYS A 175 -6.75 18.22 -33.07
C LYS A 175 -8.01 17.95 -33.91
N ALA A 176 -7.97 18.27 -35.20
CA ALA A 176 -9.08 18.00 -36.11
C ALA A 176 -9.37 16.49 -36.24
N TRP A 177 -8.33 15.66 -36.29
CA TRP A 177 -8.45 14.21 -36.28
C TRP A 177 -9.10 13.67 -35.01
N ALA A 178 -8.71 14.17 -33.84
CA ALA A 178 -9.27 13.75 -32.56
C ALA A 178 -10.77 14.05 -32.46
N GLU A 179 -11.21 15.21 -32.97
CA GLU A 179 -12.62 15.58 -33.05
C GLU A 179 -13.39 14.68 -34.03
N ALA A 180 -12.87 14.46 -35.24
CA ALA A 180 -13.49 13.62 -36.25
C ALA A 180 -13.64 12.15 -35.81
N GLU A 181 -12.63 11.62 -35.14
CA GLU A 181 -12.62 10.25 -34.62
C GLU A 181 -13.31 10.11 -33.25
N MET A 182 -13.88 11.18 -32.69
CA MET A 182 -14.51 11.18 -31.36
C MET A 182 -13.57 10.62 -30.26
N ILE A 183 -12.30 11.02 -30.29
CA ILE A 183 -11.32 10.64 -29.27
C ILE A 183 -11.59 11.44 -28.00
N ASP A 184 -11.71 10.76 -26.87
CA ASP A 184 -11.93 11.40 -25.57
C ASP A 184 -10.63 11.91 -24.94
N VAL A 185 -9.52 11.19 -25.16
CA VAL A 185 -8.20 11.51 -24.57
C VAL A 185 -7.11 11.32 -25.61
N VAL A 186 -6.40 12.39 -25.93
CA VAL A 186 -5.25 12.38 -26.82
C VAL A 186 -3.97 12.32 -26.00
N ILE A 187 -3.07 11.42 -26.36
CA ILE A 187 -1.74 11.30 -25.78
C ILE A 187 -0.70 11.64 -26.85
N ILE A 188 0.06 12.70 -26.61
CA ILE A 188 1.11 13.19 -27.50
C ILE A 188 2.45 12.64 -27.02
N ASP A 189 3.09 11.80 -27.83
CA ASP A 189 4.43 11.26 -27.56
C ASP A 189 5.48 12.13 -28.24
N THR A 190 6.21 12.93 -27.47
CA THR A 190 7.23 13.85 -28.01
C THR A 190 8.60 13.19 -28.08
N ALA A 191 9.50 13.78 -28.87
CA ALA A 191 10.91 13.40 -28.84
C ALA A 191 11.53 13.55 -27.45
N GLY A 192 12.55 12.73 -27.18
CA GLY A 192 13.39 12.90 -26.00
C GLY A 192 14.40 14.01 -26.16
N ARG A 193 14.51 14.88 -25.15
CA ARG A 193 15.32 16.11 -25.25
C ARG A 193 16.00 16.38 -23.92
N LEU A 194 17.17 16.99 -23.98
CA LEU A 194 17.84 17.51 -22.79
C LEU A 194 17.14 18.81 -22.39
N GLN A 195 16.94 19.03 -21.09
CA GLN A 195 16.33 20.24 -20.55
C GLN A 195 17.13 21.52 -20.84
N ILE A 196 18.40 21.38 -21.23
CA ILE A 196 19.32 22.48 -21.58
C ILE A 196 19.24 22.88 -23.07
N ASP A 197 18.51 22.14 -23.91
CA ASP A 197 18.36 22.48 -25.32
C ASP A 197 17.19 23.45 -25.52
N ASP A 198 17.52 24.73 -25.66
CA ASP A 198 16.53 25.81 -25.71
C ASP A 198 15.61 25.73 -26.93
N ALA A 199 16.13 25.37 -28.10
CA ALA A 199 15.33 25.27 -29.32
C ALA A 199 14.28 24.16 -29.18
N LEU A 200 14.74 23.01 -28.68
CA LEU A 200 13.94 21.83 -28.45
C LEU A 200 12.88 22.01 -27.35
N MET A 201 13.20 22.72 -26.28
CA MET A 201 12.24 23.04 -25.22
C MET A 201 11.24 24.12 -25.66
N SER A 202 11.64 25.07 -26.51
CA SER A 202 10.73 26.08 -27.07
C SER A 202 9.66 25.42 -27.95
N GLU A 203 10.00 24.36 -28.67
CA GLU A 203 9.01 23.59 -29.42
C GLU A 203 7.97 22.94 -28.49
N LEU A 204 8.36 22.45 -27.31
CA LEU A 204 7.40 21.90 -26.32
C LEU A 204 6.48 22.99 -25.75
N GLU A 205 7.01 24.20 -25.55
CA GLU A 205 6.21 25.37 -25.15
C GLU A 205 5.21 25.78 -26.23
N ASN A 206 5.60 25.67 -27.51
CA ASN A 206 4.71 25.91 -28.64
C ASN A 206 3.57 24.88 -28.69
N ILE A 207 3.88 23.59 -28.53
CA ILE A 207 2.85 22.53 -28.42
C ILE A 207 1.90 22.83 -27.26
N LYS A 208 2.46 23.16 -26.09
CA LYS A 208 1.68 23.48 -24.89
C LYS A 208 0.75 24.67 -25.14
N SER A 209 1.23 25.72 -25.79
CA SER A 209 0.45 26.93 -26.07
C SER A 209 -0.62 26.71 -27.14
N SER A 210 -0.34 25.85 -28.13
CA SER A 210 -1.24 25.57 -29.25
C SER A 210 -2.46 24.73 -28.86
N TRP A 211 -2.28 23.66 -28.07
CA TRP A 211 -3.37 22.74 -27.69
C TRP A 211 -3.77 22.82 -26.21
N THR A 212 -3.01 23.53 -25.37
CA THR A 212 -3.28 23.67 -23.92
C THR A 212 -3.55 22.32 -23.23
N PRO A 213 -2.52 21.47 -23.07
CA PRO A 213 -2.67 20.16 -22.43
C PRO A 213 -3.30 20.24 -21.04
N ASN A 214 -4.21 19.31 -20.75
CA ASN A 214 -4.72 19.09 -19.39
C ASN A 214 -3.60 18.61 -18.47
N GLU A 215 -2.72 17.77 -19.02
CA GLU A 215 -1.60 17.22 -18.29
C GLU A 215 -0.32 17.37 -19.10
N VAL A 216 0.73 17.84 -18.45
CA VAL A 216 2.11 17.77 -18.93
C VAL A 216 2.83 16.78 -18.01
N LEU A 217 3.02 15.56 -18.51
CA LEU A 217 3.54 14.44 -17.74
C LEU A 217 5.00 14.21 -18.07
N LEU A 218 5.88 14.39 -17.07
CA LEU A 218 7.28 14.02 -17.21
C LEU A 218 7.42 12.50 -17.00
N VAL A 219 7.92 11.82 -18.03
CA VAL A 219 8.35 10.43 -17.93
C VAL A 219 9.82 10.43 -17.50
N ALA A 220 10.09 9.89 -16.32
CA ALA A 220 11.43 9.83 -15.74
C ALA A 220 11.83 8.38 -15.43
N ASP A 221 13.09 8.07 -15.68
CA ASP A 221 13.66 6.77 -15.36
C ASP A 221 14.01 6.72 -13.86
N ALA A 222 13.46 5.74 -13.13
CA ALA A 222 13.72 5.59 -11.71
C ALA A 222 15.20 5.27 -11.38
N MET A 223 15.98 4.81 -12.36
CA MET A 223 17.40 4.49 -12.21
C MET A 223 18.32 5.72 -12.20
N LEU A 224 17.88 6.86 -12.72
CA LEU A 224 18.73 8.06 -12.86
C LEU A 224 18.99 8.78 -11.53
N GLY A 225 18.42 8.31 -10.42
CA GLY A 225 18.73 8.77 -9.06
C GLY A 225 18.63 10.30 -8.94
N GLN A 226 19.71 10.92 -8.47
CA GLN A 226 19.78 12.36 -8.24
C GLN A 226 19.69 13.21 -9.52
N GLN A 227 20.17 12.71 -10.67
CA GLN A 227 20.08 13.46 -11.95
C GLN A 227 18.63 13.69 -12.37
N SER A 228 17.73 12.77 -11.99
CA SER A 228 16.30 12.90 -12.25
C SER A 228 15.70 14.16 -11.64
N VAL A 229 16.28 14.68 -10.54
CA VAL A 229 15.80 15.89 -9.86
C VAL A 229 16.07 17.14 -10.70
N GLU A 230 17.29 17.29 -11.20
CA GLU A 230 17.68 18.44 -12.03
C GLU A 230 16.89 18.46 -13.34
N VAL A 231 16.70 17.28 -13.94
CA VAL A 231 15.87 17.10 -15.12
C VAL A 231 14.44 17.52 -14.82
N ALA A 232 13.84 16.99 -13.75
CA ALA A 232 12.46 17.31 -13.41
C ALA A 232 12.27 18.79 -13.10
N GLN A 233 13.21 19.43 -12.41
CA GLN A 233 13.18 20.86 -12.15
C GLN A 233 13.24 21.66 -13.45
N GLY A 234 14.18 21.35 -14.36
CA GLY A 234 14.30 22.08 -15.64
C GLY A 234 13.07 21.97 -16.52
N PHE A 235 12.45 20.79 -16.60
CA PHE A 235 11.18 20.62 -17.30
C PHE A 235 10.02 21.34 -16.58
N ASN A 236 10.00 21.35 -15.24
CA ASN A 236 8.96 22.00 -14.45
C ASN A 236 9.00 23.53 -14.56
N ASP A 237 10.20 24.13 -14.48
CA ASP A 237 10.37 25.58 -14.54
C ASP A 237 9.89 26.16 -15.87
N ARG A 238 10.04 25.39 -16.95
CA ARG A 238 9.66 25.81 -18.31
C ARG A 238 8.24 25.43 -18.69
N LEU A 239 7.86 24.18 -18.45
CA LEU A 239 6.59 23.64 -18.94
C LEU A 239 5.50 23.57 -17.88
N GLY A 240 5.80 23.79 -16.60
CA GLY A 240 4.83 23.64 -15.50
C GLY A 240 4.22 22.23 -15.49
N LEU A 241 4.97 21.26 -14.98
CA LEU A 241 4.57 19.85 -14.99
C LEU A 241 3.38 19.64 -14.06
N THR A 242 2.42 18.84 -14.53
CA THR A 242 1.22 18.49 -13.75
C THR A 242 1.32 17.11 -13.10
N GLY A 243 2.24 16.28 -13.59
CA GLY A 243 2.48 14.95 -13.03
C GLY A 243 3.75 14.27 -13.52
N LEU A 244 4.13 13.20 -12.83
CA LEU A 244 5.27 12.35 -13.15
C LEU A 244 4.82 10.90 -13.40
N ILE A 245 5.50 10.25 -14.33
CA ILE A 245 5.45 8.81 -14.53
C ILE A 245 6.87 8.27 -14.35
N LEU A 246 7.07 7.42 -13.34
CA LEU A 246 8.36 6.78 -13.11
C LEU A 246 8.41 5.45 -13.85
N THR A 247 9.39 5.23 -14.71
CA THR A 247 9.57 3.99 -15.46
C THR A 247 10.71 3.15 -14.88
N LYS A 248 10.80 1.89 -15.33
CA LYS A 248 11.83 0.93 -14.91
C LYS A 248 11.88 0.71 -13.40
N VAL A 249 10.71 0.79 -12.77
CA VAL A 249 10.51 0.55 -11.33
C VAL A 249 10.58 -0.94 -11.01
N ASP A 250 10.82 -1.80 -12.01
CA ASP A 250 11.06 -3.23 -11.88
C ASP A 250 12.56 -3.60 -11.90
N GLY A 251 13.46 -2.67 -12.28
CA GLY A 251 14.90 -2.89 -12.28
C GLY A 251 15.56 -2.70 -10.92
N ASP A 252 16.88 -2.46 -10.84
CA ASP A 252 17.59 -2.19 -9.57
C ASP A 252 17.39 -0.74 -9.05
N ALA A 253 16.31 -0.08 -9.46
CA ALA A 253 16.02 1.30 -9.08
C ALA A 253 15.63 1.41 -7.58
N ARG A 254 16.45 2.10 -6.79
CA ARG A 254 16.33 2.13 -5.32
C ARG A 254 15.19 3.02 -4.78
N GLY A 255 14.26 3.45 -5.64
CA GLY A 255 13.12 4.31 -5.31
C GLY A 255 13.46 5.73 -4.85
N GLY A 256 14.73 6.06 -4.64
CA GLY A 256 15.16 7.37 -4.15
C GLY A 256 14.89 8.52 -5.10
N ALA A 257 14.82 8.24 -6.41
CA ALA A 257 14.42 9.22 -7.41
C ALA A 257 12.99 9.74 -7.18
N ALA A 258 12.05 8.86 -6.79
CA ALA A 258 10.66 9.23 -6.53
C ALA A 258 10.54 10.25 -5.40
N LEU A 259 11.20 9.95 -4.27
CA LEU A 259 11.25 10.80 -3.09
C LEU A 259 11.88 12.16 -3.43
N SER A 260 12.98 12.11 -4.19
CA SER A 260 13.78 13.29 -4.47
C SER A 260 13.12 14.26 -5.43
N ILE A 261 12.50 13.76 -6.50
CA ILE A 261 11.81 14.60 -7.47
C ILE A 261 10.60 15.27 -6.80
N LYS A 262 9.81 14.52 -6.02
CA LYS A 262 8.59 15.04 -5.40
C LYS A 262 8.89 16.14 -4.39
N ASP A 263 9.85 15.94 -3.50
CA ASP A 263 10.20 16.92 -2.45
C ASP A 263 10.74 18.22 -3.05
N VAL A 264 11.53 18.13 -4.12
CA VAL A 264 12.18 19.29 -4.74
C VAL A 264 11.25 20.04 -5.70
N THR A 265 10.55 19.32 -6.59
CA THR A 265 9.73 19.96 -7.63
C THR A 265 8.28 20.21 -7.21
N GLY A 266 7.79 19.52 -6.18
CA GLY A 266 6.38 19.52 -5.78
C GLY A 266 5.45 18.77 -6.74
N VAL A 267 5.93 18.32 -7.90
CA VAL A 267 5.11 17.67 -8.94
C VAL A 267 4.65 16.28 -8.47
N PRO A 268 3.36 15.94 -8.53
CA PRO A 268 2.86 14.65 -8.05
C PRO A 268 3.23 13.49 -8.98
N ILE A 269 3.57 12.34 -8.41
CA ILE A 269 3.73 11.10 -9.17
C ILE A 269 2.34 10.49 -9.38
N LYS A 270 1.99 10.19 -10.64
CA LYS A 270 0.67 9.63 -11.00
C LYS A 270 0.74 8.13 -11.31
N PHE A 271 1.83 7.69 -11.92
CA PHE A 271 1.98 6.29 -12.36
C PHE A 271 3.40 5.75 -12.17
N LEU A 272 3.48 4.41 -12.06
CA LEU A 272 4.70 3.61 -12.04
C LEU A 272 4.67 2.61 -13.20
N GLY A 273 5.70 2.63 -14.05
CA GLY A 273 5.95 1.62 -15.07
C GLY A 273 6.78 0.47 -14.49
N VAL A 274 6.14 -0.69 -14.32
CA VAL A 274 6.69 -1.87 -13.62
C VAL A 274 7.04 -3.02 -14.58
N GLY A 275 7.64 -2.69 -15.72
CA GLY A 275 8.10 -3.68 -16.72
C GLY A 275 7.73 -3.32 -18.15
N GLU A 276 8.08 -4.17 -19.11
CA GLU A 276 8.03 -3.80 -20.52
C GLU A 276 6.67 -3.97 -21.19
N LYS A 277 5.82 -4.86 -20.66
CA LYS A 277 4.51 -5.17 -21.23
C LYS A 277 3.58 -3.96 -21.19
N ALA A 278 2.66 -3.88 -22.14
CA ALA A 278 1.76 -2.73 -22.30
C ALA A 278 0.74 -2.58 -21.14
N ASP A 279 0.49 -3.64 -20.36
CA ASP A 279 -0.35 -3.63 -19.16
C ASP A 279 0.42 -3.32 -17.86
N ASN A 280 1.76 -3.23 -17.90
CA ASN A 280 2.60 -2.94 -16.74
C ASN A 280 2.69 -1.44 -16.45
N LEU A 281 1.54 -0.83 -16.14
CA LEU A 281 1.41 0.53 -15.64
C LEU A 281 0.50 0.54 -14.41
N GLU A 282 1.09 0.86 -13.26
CA GLU A 282 0.39 0.93 -11.98
C GLU A 282 0.11 2.39 -11.60
N VAL A 283 -1.03 2.61 -10.94
CA VAL A 283 -1.34 3.89 -10.30
C VAL A 283 -0.41 4.09 -9.12
N PHE A 284 0.15 5.29 -8.98
CA PHE A 284 0.99 5.62 -7.85
C PHE A 284 0.17 5.79 -6.57
N HIS A 285 0.61 5.12 -5.52
CA HIS A 285 0.02 5.14 -4.20
C HIS A 285 1.14 5.41 -3.18
N PRO A 286 1.25 6.65 -2.64
CA PRO A 286 2.34 7.03 -1.74
C PRO A 286 2.45 6.13 -0.51
N ASP A 287 1.31 5.74 0.06
CA ASP A 287 1.17 4.80 1.17
C ASP A 287 1.77 3.43 0.85
N ARG A 288 1.47 2.88 -0.34
CA ARG A 288 2.00 1.58 -0.75
C ARG A 288 3.50 1.64 -0.98
N LEU A 289 4.03 2.73 -1.55
CA LEU A 289 5.46 2.88 -1.76
C LEU A 289 6.22 3.05 -0.42
N ALA A 290 5.70 3.89 0.49
CA ALA A 290 6.27 4.04 1.83
C ALA A 290 6.26 2.71 2.61
N GLY A 291 5.16 1.96 2.54
CA GLY A 291 5.06 0.63 3.13
C GLY A 291 6.04 -0.39 2.54
N ARG A 292 6.26 -0.36 1.22
CA ARG A 292 7.27 -1.20 0.52
C ARG A 292 8.70 -0.84 0.92
N ILE A 293 9.03 0.46 1.06
CA ILE A 293 10.35 0.94 1.51
C ILE A 293 10.70 0.47 2.92
N LEU A 294 9.69 0.28 3.76
CA LEU A 294 9.88 -0.19 5.12
C LEU A 294 9.71 -1.70 5.28
N ASP A 295 9.29 -2.40 4.22
CA ASP A 295 8.85 -3.80 4.27
C ASP A 295 7.87 -4.08 5.43
N MET A 296 6.98 -3.12 5.67
CA MET A 296 6.10 -3.07 6.84
C MET A 296 4.69 -3.55 6.56
N GLY A 297 4.47 -4.41 5.56
CA GLY A 297 3.17 -5.06 5.36
C GLY A 297 2.62 -5.68 6.66
N ASP A 298 3.52 -6.14 7.53
CA ASP A 298 3.19 -6.77 8.81
C ASP A 298 3.23 -5.84 10.03
N VAL A 299 3.95 -4.71 10.01
CA VAL A 299 4.05 -3.82 11.20
C VAL A 299 3.01 -2.69 11.15
N LEU A 300 2.67 -2.16 9.96
CA LEU A 300 1.52 -1.25 9.82
C LEU A 300 0.23 -1.99 10.13
N SER A 301 0.07 -3.25 9.71
CA SER A 301 -1.09 -4.05 10.10
C SER A 301 -1.13 -4.35 11.61
N LEU A 302 0.02 -4.45 12.29
CA LEU A 302 0.09 -4.55 13.75
C LEU A 302 -0.28 -3.23 14.47
N VAL A 303 0.05 -2.08 13.90
CA VAL A 303 -0.20 -0.74 14.48
C VAL A 303 -1.60 -0.23 14.15
N GLU A 304 -2.10 -0.44 12.93
CA GLU A 304 -3.51 -0.25 12.55
C GLU A 304 -4.40 -1.15 13.42
N ARG A 305 -3.99 -2.40 13.68
CA ARG A 305 -4.66 -3.26 14.65
C ARG A 305 -4.46 -2.81 16.10
N ALA A 306 -3.39 -2.09 16.46
CA ALA A 306 -3.28 -1.50 17.80
C ALA A 306 -4.23 -0.31 17.98
N GLN A 307 -4.59 0.38 16.88
CA GLN A 307 -5.61 1.43 16.87
C GLN A 307 -7.03 0.87 16.74
N GLU A 308 -7.23 -0.26 16.04
CA GLU A 308 -8.53 -0.93 15.89
C GLU A 308 -8.85 -1.95 17.00
N VAL A 309 -7.83 -2.50 17.67
CA VAL A 309 -7.99 -3.41 18.80
C VAL A 309 -7.67 -2.61 20.07
N ILE A 310 -8.66 -1.85 20.52
CA ILE A 310 -9.10 -1.74 21.92
C ILE A 310 -10.36 -0.88 21.87
N ASP A 311 -11.51 -1.52 21.65
CA ASP A 311 -12.71 -1.05 22.32
C ASP A 311 -12.67 -1.66 23.72
N GLU A 312 -11.98 -0.96 24.62
CA GLU A 312 -11.67 -1.40 25.98
C GLU A 312 -12.96 -1.81 26.74
N LYS A 313 -14.10 -1.26 26.33
CA LYS A 313 -15.43 -1.58 26.84
C LYS A 313 -15.91 -2.96 26.42
N GLU A 314 -15.74 -3.37 25.16
CA GLU A 314 -16.21 -4.66 24.65
C GLU A 314 -15.34 -5.83 25.17
N ALA A 315 -14.03 -5.62 25.24
CA ALA A 315 -13.10 -6.59 25.83
C ALA A 315 -13.35 -6.77 27.34
N LYS A 316 -13.54 -5.68 28.10
CA LYS A 316 -13.90 -5.73 29.53
C LYS A 316 -15.28 -6.34 29.76
N ALA A 317 -16.27 -6.07 28.89
CA ALA A 317 -17.60 -6.66 28.98
C ALA A 317 -17.58 -8.19 28.73
N SER A 318 -16.81 -8.63 27.74
CA SER A 318 -16.63 -10.06 27.42
C SER A 318 -15.89 -10.78 28.55
N ALA A 319 -14.82 -10.19 29.09
CA ALA A 319 -14.09 -10.72 30.25
C ALA A 319 -14.98 -10.82 31.51
N ARG A 320 -15.87 -9.83 31.75
CA ARG A 320 -16.84 -9.85 32.86
C ARG A 320 -17.91 -10.94 32.68
N LYS A 321 -18.37 -11.21 31.46
CA LYS A 321 -19.31 -12.32 31.17
C LYS A 321 -18.67 -13.69 31.37
N ILE A 322 -17.41 -13.83 30.95
CA ILE A 322 -16.60 -15.04 31.18
C ILE A 322 -16.41 -15.27 32.69
N ALA A 323 -16.12 -14.21 33.46
CA ALA A 323 -15.99 -14.28 34.92
C ALA A 323 -17.27 -14.72 35.65
N LYS A 324 -18.45 -14.44 35.07
CA LYS A 324 -19.77 -14.82 35.61
C LYS A 324 -20.28 -16.17 35.12
N ASN A 325 -19.45 -16.98 34.44
CA ASN A 325 -19.83 -18.28 33.90
C ASN A 325 -20.99 -18.22 32.87
N GLN A 326 -21.17 -17.07 32.21
CA GLN A 326 -22.22 -16.80 31.23
C GLN A 326 -21.70 -16.90 29.79
N PHE A 327 -20.80 -17.85 29.52
CA PHE A 327 -20.29 -18.06 28.17
C PHE A 327 -21.36 -18.79 27.35
N THR A 328 -21.84 -18.16 26.28
CA THR A 328 -22.94 -18.66 25.42
C THR A 328 -22.42 -19.06 24.03
N PHE A 329 -23.23 -19.77 23.23
CA PHE A 329 -22.89 -20.06 21.83
C PHE A 329 -22.69 -18.78 21.00
N GLU A 330 -23.34 -17.68 21.38
CA GLU A 330 -23.21 -16.40 20.70
C GLU A 330 -21.83 -15.77 20.96
N ASP A 331 -21.32 -15.90 22.19
CA ASP A 331 -19.96 -15.46 22.53
C ASP A 331 -18.91 -16.34 21.83
N PHE A 332 -19.16 -17.66 21.73
CA PHE A 332 -18.31 -18.58 21.00
C PHE A 332 -18.25 -18.27 19.49
N LEU A 333 -19.39 -17.94 18.88
CA LEU A 333 -19.45 -17.53 17.48
C LEU A 333 -18.64 -16.25 17.22
N LYS A 334 -18.81 -15.24 18.09
CA LYS A 334 -18.05 -13.98 18.01
C LYS A 334 -16.54 -14.21 18.07
N GLN A 335 -16.08 -15.08 18.96
CA GLN A 335 -14.66 -15.42 19.07
C GLN A 335 -14.12 -16.06 17.77
N ILE A 336 -14.86 -17.00 17.18
CA ILE A 336 -14.46 -17.65 15.93
C ILE A 336 -14.46 -16.66 14.76
N GLN A 337 -15.46 -15.78 14.66
CA GLN A 337 -15.52 -14.75 13.63
C GLN A 337 -14.38 -13.75 13.74
N MET A 338 -14.01 -13.36 14.97
CA MET A 338 -12.86 -12.48 15.23
C MET A 338 -11.56 -13.15 14.77
N MET A 339 -11.35 -14.43 15.08
CA MET A 339 -10.20 -15.19 14.57
C MET A 339 -10.16 -15.29 13.05
N ARG A 340 -11.32 -15.43 12.39
CA ARG A 340 -11.41 -15.42 10.91
C ARG A 340 -10.98 -14.06 10.34
N LYS A 341 -11.44 -12.95 10.93
CA LYS A 341 -11.04 -11.59 10.52
C LYS A 341 -9.54 -11.34 10.65
N MET A 342 -8.88 -11.98 11.63
CA MET A 342 -7.44 -11.84 11.86
C MET A 342 -6.57 -12.69 10.92
N GLY A 343 -7.15 -13.51 10.02
CA GLY A 343 -6.39 -14.37 9.10
C GLY A 343 -6.13 -15.79 9.62
N GLY A 344 -6.94 -16.27 10.56
CA GLY A 344 -6.86 -17.64 11.08
C GLY A 344 -5.69 -17.91 12.04
N PHE A 345 -5.62 -19.13 12.58
CA PHE A 345 -4.59 -19.54 13.57
C PHE A 345 -3.15 -19.46 13.03
N GLU A 346 -2.99 -19.59 11.71
CA GLU A 346 -1.68 -19.61 11.06
C GLU A 346 -1.06 -18.21 10.99
N SER A 347 -1.88 -17.15 10.86
CA SER A 347 -1.43 -15.77 11.00
C SER A 347 -0.98 -15.45 12.42
N ILE A 348 -1.76 -15.86 13.43
CA ILE A 348 -1.44 -15.67 14.86
C ILE A 348 -0.16 -16.42 15.24
N LEU A 349 0.06 -17.61 14.68
CA LEU A 349 1.30 -18.39 14.86
C LEU A 349 2.55 -17.69 14.29
N LYS A 350 2.42 -17.00 13.16
CA LYS A 350 3.50 -16.20 12.57
C LYS A 350 3.77 -14.90 13.37
N MET A 351 2.82 -14.46 14.19
CA MET A 351 2.89 -13.22 14.97
C MET A 351 3.49 -13.37 16.39
N LEU A 352 3.72 -14.60 16.90
CA LEU A 352 4.23 -14.84 18.26
C LEU A 352 5.57 -15.60 18.26
N PRO A 353 6.72 -14.92 18.42
CA PRO A 353 8.01 -15.59 18.57
C PRO A 353 8.09 -16.34 19.92
N GLY A 354 8.56 -17.59 19.89
CA GLY A 354 8.91 -18.36 21.10
C GLY A 354 7.87 -19.33 21.67
N MET A 355 6.64 -19.40 21.14
CA MET A 355 5.57 -20.31 21.63
C MET A 355 5.26 -21.53 20.71
N GLY A 356 6.18 -21.86 19.79
CA GLY A 356 5.95 -22.88 18.76
C GLY A 356 5.62 -24.29 19.27
N GLN A 357 6.07 -24.67 20.48
CA GLN A 357 5.78 -26.00 21.07
C GLN A 357 4.43 -26.06 21.80
N ALA A 358 4.07 -25.03 22.57
CA ALA A 358 2.78 -25.00 23.31
C ALA A 358 1.58 -24.89 22.35
N MET A 359 1.74 -24.20 21.22
CA MET A 359 0.66 -23.95 20.25
C MET A 359 0.48 -25.07 19.22
N LYS A 360 1.46 -25.97 19.03
CA LYS A 360 1.31 -27.17 18.19
C LYS A 360 0.19 -28.09 18.69
N GLN A 361 -0.03 -28.16 20.01
CA GLN A 361 -1.15 -28.90 20.59
C GLN A 361 -2.51 -28.20 20.37
N MET A 362 -2.53 -26.87 20.24
CA MET A 362 -3.74 -26.09 19.93
C MET A 362 -4.11 -26.09 18.43
N LYS A 363 -3.15 -26.30 17.52
CA LYS A 363 -3.41 -26.39 16.07
C LYS A 363 -4.47 -27.44 15.71
N ASN A 364 -4.55 -28.52 16.48
CA ASN A 364 -5.55 -29.58 16.31
C ASN A 364 -6.96 -29.23 16.84
N MET A 365 -7.12 -28.09 17.51
CA MET A 365 -8.39 -27.63 18.08
C MET A 365 -9.08 -26.56 17.23
N ALA A 366 -8.36 -25.91 16.32
CA ALA A 366 -8.90 -24.88 15.45
C ALA A 366 -9.64 -25.51 14.24
N PRO A 367 -10.93 -25.21 14.02
CA PRO A 367 -11.64 -25.71 12.85
C PRO A 367 -11.05 -25.11 11.56
N PRO A 368 -10.94 -25.89 10.46
CA PRO A 368 -10.63 -25.37 9.13
C PRO A 368 -11.57 -24.23 8.72
N GLU A 369 -11.15 -23.30 7.87
CA GLU A 369 -11.99 -22.15 7.46
C GLU A 369 -13.35 -22.56 6.87
N LYS A 370 -13.39 -23.67 6.13
CA LYS A 370 -14.64 -24.24 5.59
C LYS A 370 -15.59 -24.73 6.69
N GLU A 371 -15.07 -25.15 7.84
CA GLU A 371 -15.88 -25.53 9.00
C GLU A 371 -16.44 -24.32 9.77
N ILE A 372 -15.80 -23.15 9.70
CA ILE A 372 -16.29 -21.95 10.38
C ILE A 372 -17.67 -21.53 9.85
N LYS A 373 -17.84 -21.52 8.52
CA LYS A 373 -19.16 -21.24 7.89
C LYS A 373 -20.22 -22.26 8.32
N LYS A 374 -19.82 -23.52 8.51
CA LYS A 374 -20.71 -24.60 8.98
C LYS A 374 -21.14 -24.38 10.42
N ILE A 375 -20.22 -23.96 11.29
CA ILE A 375 -20.50 -23.60 12.69
C ILE A 375 -21.47 -22.41 12.76
N GLU A 376 -21.22 -21.38 11.94
CA GLU A 376 -22.07 -20.19 11.83
C GLU A 376 -23.51 -20.57 11.44
N ALA A 377 -23.69 -21.38 10.41
CA ALA A 377 -25.00 -21.88 9.99
C ALA A 377 -25.72 -22.69 11.10
N ILE A 378 -24.98 -23.54 11.84
CA ILE A 378 -25.54 -24.33 12.95
C ILE A 378 -26.02 -23.42 14.09
N ILE A 379 -25.22 -22.42 14.49
CA ILE A 379 -25.57 -21.50 15.60
C ILE A 379 -26.73 -20.58 15.22
N HIS A 380 -26.80 -20.11 13.96
CA HIS A 380 -27.93 -19.32 13.47
C HIS A 380 -29.24 -20.13 13.38
N SER A 381 -29.16 -21.45 13.28
CA SER A 381 -30.32 -22.36 13.31
C SER A 381 -30.82 -22.69 14.72
N MET A 382 -30.16 -22.17 15.76
CA MET A 382 -30.60 -22.26 17.15
C MET A 382 -31.55 -21.12 17.51
N THR A 383 -32.45 -21.37 18.46
CA THR A 383 -33.22 -20.33 19.13
C THR A 383 -32.35 -19.60 20.16
N ARG A 384 -32.77 -18.41 20.60
CA ARG A 384 -32.05 -17.64 21.64
C ARG A 384 -31.86 -18.45 22.93
N GLN A 385 -32.89 -19.16 23.38
CA GLN A 385 -32.81 -20.03 24.57
C GLN A 385 -31.76 -21.14 24.43
N GLU A 386 -31.61 -21.71 23.23
CA GLU A 386 -30.62 -22.77 22.96
C GLU A 386 -29.20 -22.20 22.85
N ARG A 387 -29.05 -20.97 22.33
CA ARG A 387 -27.76 -20.26 22.30
C ARG A 387 -27.28 -19.89 23.70
N ASP A 388 -28.20 -19.45 24.55
CA ASP A 388 -27.92 -19.06 25.93
C ASP A 388 -27.67 -20.28 26.84
N ASN A 389 -28.31 -21.41 26.57
CA ASN A 389 -28.18 -22.63 27.37
C ASN A 389 -28.08 -23.90 26.53
N HIS A 390 -26.85 -24.35 26.26
CA HIS A 390 -26.58 -25.57 25.50
C HIS A 390 -27.16 -26.85 26.12
N LYS A 391 -27.45 -26.88 27.43
CA LYS A 391 -27.92 -28.08 28.13
C LYS A 391 -29.32 -28.52 27.75
N ILE A 392 -30.13 -27.62 27.16
CA ILE A 392 -31.49 -27.97 26.72
C ILE A 392 -31.51 -28.71 25.38
N LEU A 393 -30.36 -28.85 24.70
CA LEU A 393 -30.23 -29.48 23.39
C LEU A 393 -30.38 -31.01 23.46
N ASN A 394 -31.63 -31.47 23.45
CA ASN A 394 -32.01 -32.87 23.30
C ASN A 394 -31.95 -33.35 21.81
N GLY A 395 -32.15 -34.64 21.57
CA GLY A 395 -32.06 -35.24 20.23
C GLY A 395 -33.00 -34.59 19.20
N SER A 396 -34.23 -34.24 19.59
CA SER A 396 -35.20 -33.57 18.73
C SER A 396 -34.74 -32.18 18.30
N ARG A 397 -34.21 -31.37 19.24
CA ARG A 397 -33.66 -30.03 18.94
C ARG A 397 -32.44 -30.12 18.04
N ARG A 398 -31.53 -31.07 18.28
CA ARG A 398 -30.35 -31.27 17.44
C ARG A 398 -30.72 -31.69 16.01
N LEU A 399 -31.76 -32.51 15.84
CA LEU A 399 -32.30 -32.87 14.53
C LEU A 399 -32.89 -31.66 13.79
N ARG A 400 -33.64 -30.81 14.49
CA ARG A 400 -34.19 -29.57 13.92
C ARG A 400 -33.08 -28.62 13.48
N ILE A 401 -32.07 -28.40 14.33
CA ILE A 401 -30.92 -27.53 14.04
C ILE A 401 -30.18 -28.05 12.80
N ALA A 402 -29.87 -29.35 12.77
CA ALA A 402 -29.17 -29.98 11.65
C ALA A 402 -29.91 -29.77 10.31
N LYS A 403 -31.25 -29.96 10.31
CA LYS A 403 -32.08 -29.68 9.13
C LYS A 403 -32.06 -28.20 8.73
N GLY A 404 -32.15 -27.29 9.70
CA GLY A 404 -32.14 -25.84 9.45
C GLY A 404 -30.81 -25.31 8.91
N SER A 405 -29.70 -25.92 9.33
CA SER A 405 -28.35 -25.51 8.89
C SER A 405 -27.83 -26.25 7.66
N GLY A 406 -28.58 -27.22 7.13
CA GLY A 406 -28.12 -28.08 6.03
C GLY A 406 -26.95 -28.98 6.43
N THR A 407 -26.89 -29.40 7.70
CA THR A 407 -25.82 -30.24 8.24
C THR A 407 -26.36 -31.53 8.84
N GLU A 408 -25.48 -32.41 9.32
CA GLU A 408 -25.90 -33.64 10.01
C GLU A 408 -25.92 -33.47 11.54
N VAL A 409 -26.66 -34.33 12.24
CA VAL A 409 -26.71 -34.31 13.73
C VAL A 409 -25.31 -34.52 14.33
N LYS A 410 -24.44 -35.29 13.66
CA LYS A 410 -23.05 -35.48 14.08
C LYS A 410 -22.26 -34.16 14.12
N ASP A 411 -22.57 -33.22 13.23
CA ASP A 411 -21.90 -31.92 13.17
C ASP A 411 -22.36 -31.01 14.30
N VAL A 412 -23.66 -31.04 14.63
CA VAL A 412 -24.21 -30.34 15.80
C VAL A 412 -23.60 -30.90 17.09
N ASN A 413 -23.44 -32.22 17.20
CA ASN A 413 -22.78 -32.86 18.34
C ASN A 413 -21.31 -32.42 18.48
N LYS A 414 -20.56 -32.38 17.36
CA LYS A 414 -19.18 -31.89 17.34
C LYS A 414 -19.08 -30.43 17.79
N LEU A 415 -20.01 -29.57 17.37
CA LEU A 415 -20.05 -28.17 17.81
C LEU A 415 -20.26 -28.08 19.33
N VAL A 416 -21.23 -28.81 19.88
CA VAL A 416 -21.51 -28.82 21.34
C VAL A 416 -20.27 -29.28 22.12
N GLN A 417 -19.60 -30.34 21.66
CA GLN A 417 -18.37 -30.82 22.29
C GLN A 417 -17.24 -29.77 22.29
N ARG A 418 -17.03 -29.09 21.15
CA ARG A 418 -16.03 -28.01 21.03
C ARG A 418 -16.36 -26.82 21.94
N PHE A 419 -17.63 -26.47 22.02
CA PHE A 419 -18.12 -25.42 22.91
C PHE A 419 -17.87 -25.76 24.39
N GLU A 420 -18.23 -26.97 24.82
CA GLU A 420 -17.98 -27.44 26.21
C GLU A 420 -16.48 -27.49 26.54
N GLN A 421 -15.65 -27.90 25.58
CA GLN A 421 -14.20 -27.91 25.75
C GLN A 421 -13.63 -26.49 25.89
N SER A 422 -14.11 -25.54 25.08
CA SER A 422 -13.76 -24.13 25.19
C SER A 422 -14.19 -23.56 26.55
N GLN A 423 -15.40 -23.87 27.00
CA GLN A 423 -15.90 -23.45 28.31
C GLN A 423 -15.05 -23.99 29.47
N LYS A 424 -14.64 -25.27 29.42
CA LYS A 424 -13.73 -25.88 30.40
C LYS A 424 -12.36 -25.17 30.41
N MET A 425 -11.80 -24.90 29.24
CA MET A 425 -10.51 -24.23 29.10
C MET A 425 -10.54 -22.80 29.65
N MET A 426 -11.59 -22.02 29.33
CA MET A 426 -11.76 -20.67 29.87
C MET A 426 -11.96 -20.68 31.39
N SER A 427 -12.72 -21.64 31.92
CA SER A 427 -12.85 -21.83 33.37
C SER A 427 -11.51 -22.12 34.04
N GLN A 428 -10.66 -22.97 33.44
CA GLN A 428 -9.31 -23.26 33.93
C GLN A 428 -8.37 -22.05 33.82
N MET A 429 -8.42 -21.30 32.73
CA MET A 429 -7.61 -20.10 32.52
C MET A 429 -7.96 -19.01 33.53
N MET A 430 -9.25 -18.83 33.86
CA MET A 430 -9.69 -17.91 34.91
C MET A 430 -9.23 -18.35 36.30
N LYS A 431 -9.22 -19.66 36.58
CA LYS A 431 -8.66 -20.21 37.84
C LYS A 431 -7.14 -19.99 37.93
N MET A 432 -6.40 -20.09 36.83
CA MET A 432 -4.97 -19.76 36.79
C MET A 432 -4.71 -18.25 36.88
N GLY A 433 -5.53 -17.41 36.25
CA GLY A 433 -5.42 -15.95 36.27
C GLY A 433 -5.77 -15.30 37.62
N MET A 434 -6.63 -15.94 38.42
CA MET A 434 -6.90 -15.56 39.81
C MET A 434 -5.88 -16.12 40.82
N GLY A 435 -5.12 -17.16 40.44
CA GLY A 435 -4.22 -17.88 41.36
C GLY A 435 -2.77 -17.41 41.39
N ARG A 436 -2.36 -16.47 40.51
CA ARG A 436 -0.95 -16.03 40.43
C ARG A 436 -0.75 -14.52 40.17
N GLY A 437 -1.74 -13.71 40.55
CA GLY A 437 -1.69 -12.24 40.50
C GLY A 437 -1.92 -11.54 41.85
N GLY A 438 -2.03 -12.29 42.95
CA GLY A 438 -2.25 -11.76 44.31
C GLY A 438 -1.09 -11.96 45.28
N GLY A 439 0.10 -12.31 44.79
CA GLY A 439 1.28 -12.57 45.60
C GLY A 439 2.11 -11.30 45.84
N ARG A 440 1.67 -10.44 46.77
CA ARG A 440 2.62 -9.60 47.51
C ARG A 440 3.34 -10.50 48.51
N GLY A 441 4.26 -11.31 47.99
CA GLY A 441 5.22 -12.07 48.79
C GLY A 441 6.24 -11.08 49.33
N GLY A 442 5.99 -10.56 50.53
CA GLY A 442 7.04 -9.97 51.35
C GLY A 442 8.07 -11.04 51.68
N PHE A 443 9.32 -10.77 51.38
CA PHE A 443 10.45 -11.44 52.01
C PHE A 443 10.49 -11.01 53.49
N PRO A 444 10.40 -11.93 54.47
CA PRO A 444 10.83 -11.65 55.83
C PRO A 444 12.36 -11.74 55.85
N GLY A 445 13.01 -10.63 56.22
CA GLY A 445 14.42 -10.61 56.55
C GLY A 445 14.68 -11.41 57.82
N MET A 446 15.74 -12.22 57.78
CA MET A 446 16.47 -12.67 58.96
C MET A 446 17.45 -11.54 59.33
N PHE A 447 17.15 -10.80 60.40
CA PHE A 447 17.97 -10.55 61.59
C PHE A 447 17.20 -9.66 62.56
#